data_AF-A0A255GCP8-F1
#
_entry.id   AF-A0A255GCP8-F1
#
_cell.length_a   1.000
_cell.length_b   1.000
_cell.length_c   1.000
_cell.angle_alpha   90.00
_cell.angle_beta   90.00
_cell.angle_gamma   90.00
#
_symmetry.space_group_name_H-M   'P 1'
#
loop_
_entity.id
_entity.type
_entity.pdbx_description
1 polymer ?
#
loop_
_entity_poly.entity_id
_entity_poly.type
_entity_poly.pdbx_seq_one_letter_code
_entity_poly.pdbx_strand_id
1 'polypeptide(L)'
;MRWGNLLLAGDAAHTVPPTGAKGLNLALQDVRVLAEVLGDWAAGDPGALQAYSTRSLDRVWKAQHFSFWMTSMLHNNPDASDFDRLRTLGELRMLVESEHGRAWLAEAYTGWPNG
;
A
#
# COMPACT_ATOMS: atom_id res chain seq x y z
N MET A 1 6.85 -11.85 5.13
CA MET A 1 5.52 -12.47 5.01
C MET A 1 5.58 -14.00 4.88
N ARG A 2 6.72 -14.65 5.15
CA ARG A 2 6.89 -16.10 5.10
C ARG A 2 7.75 -16.58 6.29
N TRP A 3 7.42 -17.74 6.85
CA TRP A 3 8.24 -18.48 7.80
C TRP A 3 8.19 -19.99 7.49
N GLY A 4 9.25 -20.55 6.90
CA GLY A 4 9.22 -21.94 6.41
C GLY A 4 8.11 -22.15 5.38
N ASN A 5 7.11 -22.97 5.72
CA ASN A 5 5.93 -23.23 4.89
C ASN A 5 4.68 -22.42 5.32
N LEU A 6 4.82 -21.50 6.27
CA LEU A 6 3.77 -20.55 6.65
C LEU A 6 3.88 -19.29 5.78
N LEU A 7 2.79 -18.91 5.09
CA LEU A 7 2.69 -17.70 4.29
C LEU A 7 1.51 -16.85 4.79
N LEU A 8 1.73 -15.55 4.97
CA LEU A 8 0.72 -14.59 5.47
C LEU A 8 0.20 -13.74 4.30
N ALA A 9 -1.10 -13.46 4.26
CA ALA A 9 -1.74 -12.60 3.26
C ALA A 9 -2.82 -11.73 3.90
N GLY A 10 -3.05 -10.54 3.34
CA GLY A 10 -4.05 -9.58 3.82
C GLY A 10 -3.79 -9.13 5.26
N ASP A 11 -4.86 -9.02 6.05
CA ASP A 11 -4.82 -8.51 7.43
C ASP A 11 -3.92 -9.33 8.37
N ALA A 12 -3.63 -10.60 8.03
CA ALA A 12 -2.67 -11.41 8.77
C ALA A 12 -1.21 -10.94 8.58
N ALA A 13 -0.94 -10.14 7.54
CA ALA A 13 0.38 -9.70 7.14
C ALA A 13 0.57 -8.18 7.27
N HIS A 14 -0.46 -7.39 6.99
CA HIS A 14 -0.41 -5.93 7.05
C HIS A 14 -1.81 -5.35 7.30
N THR A 15 -1.87 -4.16 7.89
CA THR A 15 -3.09 -3.38 8.02
C THR A 15 -2.82 -1.95 7.57
N VAL A 16 -3.84 -1.24 7.10
CA VAL A 16 -3.74 0.14 6.61
C VAL A 16 -4.90 0.98 7.15
N PRO A 17 -4.70 2.28 7.42
CA PRO A 17 -5.80 3.18 7.68
C PRO A 17 -6.83 3.14 6.53
N PRO A 18 -8.14 3.14 6.82
CA PRO A 18 -9.17 2.98 5.79
C PRO A 18 -9.23 4.17 4.81
N THR A 19 -8.62 5.31 5.14
CA THR A 19 -8.59 6.54 4.33
C THR A 19 -8.08 6.31 2.90
N GLY A 20 -7.12 5.39 2.72
CA GLY A 20 -6.58 5.07 1.39
C GLY A 20 -7.40 4.03 0.61
N ALA A 21 -8.39 3.38 1.24
CA ALA A 21 -9.19 2.28 0.68
C ALA A 21 -8.33 1.13 0.09
N LYS A 22 -7.22 0.79 0.76
CA LYS A 22 -6.23 -0.18 0.25
C LYS A 22 -6.29 -1.60 0.81
N GLY A 23 -6.92 -1.83 1.96
CA GLY A 23 -6.86 -3.12 2.66
C GLY A 23 -7.21 -4.34 1.79
N LEU A 24 -8.45 -4.39 1.28
CA LEU A 24 -8.90 -5.49 0.42
C LEU A 24 -8.09 -5.59 -0.89
N ASN A 25 -7.72 -4.45 -1.48
CA ASN A 25 -6.92 -4.41 -2.71
C ASN A 25 -5.52 -5.01 -2.51
N LEU A 26 -4.91 -4.81 -1.34
CA LEU A 26 -3.64 -5.44 -0.98
C LEU A 26 -3.80 -6.93 -0.74
N ALA A 27 -4.85 -7.34 -0.03
CA ALA A 27 -5.13 -8.76 0.20
C ALA A 27 -5.32 -9.53 -1.12
N LEU A 28 -6.06 -8.97 -2.08
CA LEU A 28 -6.24 -9.59 -3.40
C LEU A 28 -4.92 -9.72 -4.16
N GLN A 29 -4.03 -8.73 -4.05
CA GLN A 29 -2.72 -8.81 -4.69
C GLN A 29 -1.80 -9.83 -4.03
N ASP A 30 -1.79 -9.92 -2.69
CA ASP A 30 -1.05 -10.96 -1.98
C ASP A 30 -1.49 -12.35 -2.45
N VAL A 31 -2.80 -12.58 -2.56
CA VAL A 31 -3.37 -13.86 -3.03
C VAL A 31 -2.95 -14.15 -4.47
N ARG A 32 -2.91 -13.14 -5.35
CA ARG A 32 -2.40 -13.30 -6.72
C ARG A 32 -0.95 -13.76 -6.74
N VAL A 33 -0.07 -13.06 -6.02
CA VAL A 33 1.36 -13.42 -5.96
C VAL A 33 1.54 -14.80 -5.33
N LEU A 34 0.76 -15.10 -4.30
CA LEU A 34 0.78 -16.40 -3.63
C LEU A 34 0.36 -17.53 -4.58
N ALA A 35 -0.68 -17.33 -5.39
CA ALA A 35 -1.13 -18.32 -6.37
C ALA A 35 -0.04 -18.63 -7.41
N GLU A 36 0.65 -17.59 -7.91
CA GLU A 36 1.76 -17.76 -8.85
C GLU A 36 2.92 -18.54 -8.20
N VAL A 37 3.35 -18.12 -7.00
CA VAL A 37 4.46 -18.76 -6.27
C VAL A 37 4.14 -20.20 -5.83
N LEU A 38 2.89 -20.50 -5.47
CA LEU A 38 2.45 -21.85 -5.15
C LEU A 38 2.41 -22.74 -6.40
N GLY A 39 2.04 -22.18 -7.56
CA GLY A 39 2.08 -22.88 -8.85
C GLY A 39 3.51 -23.32 -9.21
N ASP A 40 4.48 -22.41 -9.10
CA ASP A 40 5.89 -22.70 -9.37
C ASP A 40 6.46 -23.74 -8.39
N TRP A 41 6.11 -23.61 -7.11
CA TRP A 41 6.51 -24.59 -6.10
C TRP A 41 5.94 -26.00 -6.37
N ALA A 42 4.65 -26.07 -6.75
CA ALA A 42 4.00 -27.34 -7.11
C ALA A 42 4.57 -27.95 -8.39
N ALA A 43 5.09 -27.13 -9.31
CA ALA A 43 5.80 -27.57 -10.52
C ALA A 43 7.24 -28.07 -10.24
N GLY A 44 7.70 -27.99 -8.99
CA GLY A 44 8.97 -28.56 -8.54
C GLY A 44 10.09 -27.54 -8.33
N ASP A 45 9.81 -26.24 -8.30
CA ASP A 45 10.79 -25.23 -7.88
C ASP A 45 10.81 -25.08 -6.34
N PRO A 46 11.79 -25.65 -5.62
CA PRO A 46 11.88 -25.51 -4.16
C PRO A 46 12.16 -24.06 -3.74
N GLY A 47 12.64 -23.22 -4.68
CA GLY A 47 13.00 -21.83 -4.49
C GLY A 47 11.83 -20.86 -4.50
N ALA A 48 10.72 -21.24 -5.16
CA ALA A 48 9.63 -20.32 -5.49
C ALA A 48 9.07 -19.55 -4.28
N LEU A 49 8.87 -20.24 -3.15
CA LEU A 49 8.34 -19.63 -1.92
C LEU A 49 9.19 -18.48 -1.38
N GLN A 50 10.49 -18.44 -1.70
CA GLN A 50 11.37 -17.35 -1.27
C GLN A 50 11.00 -16.01 -1.93
N ALA A 51 10.47 -16.04 -3.15
CA ALA A 51 10.10 -14.84 -3.89
C ALA A 51 8.86 -14.13 -3.31
N TYR A 52 7.99 -14.84 -2.58
CA TYR A 52 6.70 -14.32 -2.13
C TYR A 52 6.81 -13.01 -1.33
N SER A 53 7.68 -12.97 -0.32
CA SER A 53 7.79 -11.78 0.54
C SER A 53 8.32 -10.58 -0.24
N THR A 54 9.37 -10.77 -1.05
CA THR A 54 9.95 -9.67 -1.84
C THR A 54 8.96 -9.12 -2.85
N ARG A 55 8.21 -9.99 -3.54
CA ARG A 55 7.24 -9.59 -4.56
C ARG A 55 6.03 -8.84 -3.99
N SER A 56 5.63 -9.15 -2.75
CA SER A 56 4.46 -8.54 -2.11
C SER A 56 4.79 -7.25 -1.35
N LEU A 57 5.97 -7.20 -0.71
CA LEU A 57 6.33 -6.10 0.20
C LEU A 57 6.45 -4.73 -0.46
N ASP A 58 6.92 -4.66 -1.71
CA ASP A 58 7.09 -3.38 -2.42
C ASP A 58 5.75 -2.63 -2.53
N ARG A 59 4.71 -3.32 -3.00
CA ARG A 59 3.35 -2.76 -3.12
C ARG A 59 2.73 -2.46 -1.76
N VAL A 60 2.92 -3.36 -0.78
CA VAL A 60 2.41 -3.19 0.58
C VAL A 60 2.95 -1.90 1.21
N TRP A 61 4.25 -1.61 1.05
CA TRP A 61 4.82 -0.36 1.55
C TRP A 61 4.32 0.87 0.81
N LYS A 62 4.18 0.79 -0.51
CA LYS A 62 3.63 1.89 -1.33
C LYS A 62 2.21 2.26 -0.91
N ALA A 63 1.36 1.25 -0.68
CA ALA A 63 -0.01 1.45 -0.24
C ALA A 63 -0.13 1.90 1.22
N GLN A 64 0.73 1.41 2.11
CA GLN A 64 0.84 1.89 3.49
C GLN A 64 1.20 3.38 3.52
N HIS A 65 2.23 3.77 2.76
CA HIS A 65 2.64 5.17 2.66
C HIS A 65 1.49 6.04 2.16
N PHE A 66 0.84 5.66 1.06
CA PHE A 66 -0.31 6.41 0.53
C PHE A 66 -1.46 6.55 1.54
N SER A 67 -1.81 5.46 2.23
CA SER A 67 -2.90 5.46 3.20
C SER A 67 -2.58 6.32 4.42
N PHE A 68 -1.34 6.25 4.91
CA PHE A 68 -0.86 7.11 6.00
C PHE A 68 -0.81 8.59 5.60
N TRP A 69 -0.31 8.88 4.41
CA TRP A 69 -0.22 10.23 3.86
C TRP A 69 -1.62 10.86 3.71
N MET A 70 -2.56 10.15 3.10
CA MET A 70 -3.97 10.58 3.02
C MET A 70 -4.59 10.82 4.40
N THR A 71 -4.33 9.92 5.36
CA THR A 71 -4.82 10.07 6.74
C THR A 71 -4.27 11.34 7.39
N SER A 72 -2.97 11.58 7.24
CA SER A 72 -2.27 12.73 7.83
C SER A 72 -2.72 14.06 7.24
N MET A 73 -3.13 14.08 5.97
CA MET A 73 -3.64 15.30 5.33
C MET A 73 -5.12 15.57 5.61
N LEU A 74 -5.93 14.52 5.78
CA LEU A 74 -7.40 14.65 5.81
C LEU A 74 -8.02 14.57 7.22
N HIS A 75 -7.22 14.28 8.25
CA HIS A 75 -7.70 14.23 9.63
C HIS A 75 -7.09 15.35 10.47
N ASN A 76 -7.90 15.90 11.37
CA ASN A 76 -7.42 16.87 12.36
C ASN A 76 -6.64 16.14 13.46
N ASN A 77 -5.39 16.56 13.67
CA ASN A 77 -4.62 16.18 14.85
C ASN A 77 -4.90 17.21 15.97
N PRO A 78 -5.45 16.81 17.13
CA PRO A 78 -5.73 17.73 18.24
C PRO A 78 -4.46 18.39 18.79
N ASP A 79 -3.32 17.71 18.72
CA ASP A 79 -2.04 18.18 19.24
C ASP A 79 -1.25 19.00 18.20
N ALA A 80 -1.79 19.22 17.00
CA ALA A 80 -1.11 19.99 15.96
C ALA A 80 -0.93 21.46 16.35
N SER A 81 0.25 22.01 16.05
CA SER A 81 0.48 23.45 16.11
C SER A 81 -0.23 24.19 14.96
N ASP A 82 -0.32 25.52 15.05
CA ASP A 82 -0.85 26.33 13.95
C ASP A 82 0.01 26.22 12.69
N PHE A 83 1.33 26.06 12.87
CA PHE A 83 2.23 25.79 11.76
C PHE A 83 1.88 24.47 11.05
N ASP A 84 1.65 23.39 11.80
CA ASP A 84 1.31 22.08 11.22
C ASP A 84 0.01 22.11 10.43
N ARG A 85 -0.99 22.85 10.93
CA ARG A 85 -2.27 23.07 10.25
C ARG A 85 -2.08 23.82 8.94
N LEU A 86 -1.35 24.94 8.96
CA LEU A 86 -1.07 25.72 7.76
C LEU A 86 -0.22 24.95 6.74
N ARG A 87 0.77 24.17 7.20
CA ARG A 87 1.58 23.28 6.36
C ARG A 87 0.72 22.25 5.64
N THR A 88 -0.20 21.61 6.37
CA THR A 88 -1.12 20.59 5.81
C THR A 88 -2.08 21.20 4.78
N LEU A 89 -2.59 22.41 5.03
CA LEU A 89 -3.39 23.14 4.04
C LEU A 89 -2.58 23.52 2.80
N GLY A 90 -1.32 23.91 2.96
CA GLY A 90 -0.41 24.17 1.85
C GLY A 90 -0.20 22.93 0.98
N GLU A 91 0.01 21.77 1.62
CA GLU A 91 0.15 20.48 0.93
C GLU A 91 -1.11 20.10 0.14
N LEU A 92 -2.28 20.23 0.75
CA LEU A 92 -3.57 20.01 0.07
C LEU A 92 -3.74 20.93 -1.14
N ARG A 93 -3.45 22.24 -1.00
CA ARG A 93 -3.55 23.19 -2.12
C ARG A 93 -2.62 22.83 -3.26
N MET A 94 -1.35 22.57 -2.97
CA MET A 94 -0.38 22.16 -3.98
C MET A 94 -0.84 20.90 -4.74
N LEU A 95 -1.42 19.94 -4.03
CA LEU A 95 -1.93 18.71 -4.63
C LEU A 95 -3.11 18.96 -5.58
N VAL A 96 -4.11 19.73 -5.13
CA VAL A 96 -5.36 19.93 -5.89
C VAL A 96 -5.25 21.00 -6.97
N GLU A 97 -4.33 21.96 -6.85
CA GLU A 97 -4.12 23.02 -7.84
C GLU A 97 -3.20 22.54 -8.98
N SER A 98 -2.28 21.62 -8.71
CA SER A 98 -1.37 21.04 -9.72
C SER A 98 -2.03 19.90 -10.50
N GLU A 99 -1.94 19.93 -11.84
CA GLU A 99 -2.35 18.82 -12.69
C GLU A 99 -1.58 17.53 -12.36
N HIS A 100 -0.25 17.62 -12.22
CA HIS A 100 0.60 16.48 -11.87
C HIS A 100 0.26 15.92 -10.48
N GLY A 101 -0.08 16.80 -9.53
CA GLY A 101 -0.53 16.39 -8.19
C GLY A 101 -1.83 15.60 -8.24
N ARG A 102 -2.84 16.11 -8.95
CA ARG A 102 -4.12 15.41 -9.16
C ARG A 102 -3.94 14.08 -9.91
N ALA A 103 -3.08 14.04 -10.93
CA ALA A 103 -2.79 12.82 -11.69
C ALA A 103 -2.15 11.75 -10.80
N TRP A 104 -1.13 12.11 -10.03
CA TRP A 104 -0.48 11.20 -9.10
C TRP A 104 -1.46 10.69 -8.02
N LEU A 105 -2.32 11.56 -7.48
CA LEU A 105 -3.36 11.16 -6.53
C LEU A 105 -4.31 10.15 -7.16
N ALA A 106 -4.76 10.40 -8.40
CA ALA A 106 -5.65 9.50 -9.11
C ALA A 106 -5.02 8.12 -9.31
N GLU A 107 -3.78 8.05 -9.81
CA GLU A 107 -3.03 6.79 -9.96
C GLU A 107 -2.89 6.05 -8.64
N ALA A 108 -2.49 6.77 -7.58
CA ALA A 108 -2.32 6.19 -6.26
C ALA A 108 -3.65 5.68 -5.70
N TYR A 109 -4.77 6.36 -5.97
CA TYR A 109 -6.11 5.98 -5.50
C TYR A 109 -6.70 4.80 -6.28
N THR A 110 -6.56 4.77 -7.61
CA THR A 110 -7.05 3.66 -8.44
C THR A 110 -6.14 2.43 -8.41
N GLY A 111 -4.90 2.59 -7.97
CA GLY A 111 -3.87 1.55 -7.97
C GLY A 111 -2.94 1.66 -9.17
N TRP A 112 -1.69 1.26 -8.98
CA TRP A 112 -0.64 1.39 -10.00
C TRP A 112 -0.70 0.25 -11.02
N PRO A 113 -0.53 0.53 -12.32
CA PRO A 113 -0.66 -0.48 -13.37
C PRO A 113 0.43 -1.56 -13.32
N ASN A 114 1.64 -1.23 -12.84
CA ASN A 114 2.80 -2.13 -12.80
C ASN A 114 3.35 -2.36 -11.38
N GLY A 115 2.48 -2.35 -10.37
CA GLY A 115 2.88 -2.55 -8.97
C GLY A 115 1.70 -2.92 -8.10
#